data_AF-A0A0P1FJ59-F1
#
_entry.id   AF-A0A0P1FJ59-F1
#
_cell.length_a   1.000
_cell.length_b   1.000
_cell.length_c   1.000
_cell.angle_alpha   90.00
_cell.angle_beta   90.00
_cell.angle_gamma   90.00
#
_symmetry.space_group_name_H-M   'P 1'
#
loop_
_entity.id
_entity.type
_entity.pdbx_description
1 polymer ?
#
loop_
_entity_poly.entity_id
_entity_poly.type
_entity_poly.pdbx_seq_one_letter_code
_entity_poly.pdbx_strand_id
1 'polypeptide(L)'
;MVGAGHVRVNGEKASKPAAQIKVGDTLTFSQGTRVRIVKILALATRRGPAPEAQGLYEDHSPAPIPKPDAPPERIGGRPTGKDRRKIDALRPRALE
;
A
#
# COMPACT_ATOMS: atom_id res chain seq x y z
N MET A 1 0.38 -9.68 -9.79
CA MET A 1 0.43 -10.03 -8.35
C MET A 1 1.61 -10.97 -8.05
N VAL A 2 1.58 -12.27 -8.39
CA VAL A 2 2.70 -13.19 -8.10
C VAL A 2 3.90 -12.99 -9.03
N GLY A 3 3.72 -13.02 -10.35
CA GLY A 3 4.84 -12.82 -11.31
C GLY A 3 5.48 -11.43 -11.28
N ALA A 4 4.76 -10.43 -10.76
CA ALA A 4 5.31 -9.09 -10.50
C ALA A 4 6.11 -9.04 -9.17
N GLY A 5 6.04 -10.10 -8.36
CA GLY A 5 6.75 -10.20 -7.09
C GLY A 5 6.09 -9.44 -5.93
N HIS A 6 4.77 -9.23 -6.00
CA HIS A 6 4.01 -8.52 -4.96
C HIS A 6 3.55 -9.47 -3.84
N VAL A 7 3.87 -10.76 -3.95
CA VAL A 7 3.52 -11.79 -2.98
C VAL A 7 4.80 -12.31 -2.34
N ARG A 8 4.77 -12.46 -1.02
CA ARG A 8 5.80 -13.14 -0.24
C ARG A 8 5.21 -14.36 0.46
N VAL A 9 5.97 -15.43 0.52
CA VAL A 9 5.68 -16.67 1.27
C VAL A 9 6.73 -16.78 2.35
N ASN A 10 6.32 -16.82 3.62
CA ASN A 10 7.21 -16.91 4.78
C ASN A 10 8.31 -15.82 4.79
N GLY A 11 7.98 -14.61 4.29
CA GLY A 11 8.90 -13.48 4.20
C GLY A 11 9.73 -13.44 2.90
N GLU A 12 9.83 -14.54 2.16
CA GLU A 12 10.56 -14.59 0.90
C GLU A 12 9.69 -14.20 -0.30
N LYS A 13 10.27 -13.49 -1.27
CA LYS A 13 9.55 -13.04 -2.46
C LYS A 13 9.22 -14.24 -3.37
N ALA A 14 7.94 -14.47 -3.62
CA ALA A 14 7.50 -15.49 -4.56
C ALA A 14 7.79 -15.01 -5.99
N SER A 15 8.77 -15.64 -6.65
CA SER A 15 9.16 -15.32 -8.03
C SER A 15 8.38 -16.10 -9.07
N LYS A 16 7.90 -17.30 -8.73
CA LYS A 16 7.19 -18.21 -9.64
C LYS A 16 5.71 -18.32 -9.25
N PRO A 17 4.77 -18.19 -10.20
CA PRO A 17 3.34 -18.42 -9.95
C PRO A 17 3.02 -19.82 -9.44
N ALA A 18 3.80 -20.83 -9.84
CA ALA A 18 3.66 -22.22 -9.43
C ALA A 18 4.36 -22.56 -8.09
N ALA A 19 4.70 -21.54 -7.29
CA ALA A 19 5.26 -21.77 -5.97
C ALA A 19 4.28 -22.62 -5.13
N GLN A 20 4.79 -23.72 -4.57
CA GLN A 20 4.01 -24.62 -3.72
C GLN A 20 3.70 -23.92 -2.39
N ILE A 21 2.44 -23.95 -1.97
CA ILE A 21 1.97 -23.40 -0.70
C ILE A 21 1.50 -24.56 0.18
N LYS A 22 1.83 -24.48 1.47
CA LYS A 22 1.47 -25.48 2.48
C LYS A 22 0.63 -24.85 3.58
N VAL A 23 -0.09 -25.71 4.30
CA VAL A 23 -0.73 -25.33 5.56
C VAL A 23 0.34 -24.90 6.56
N GLY A 24 0.10 -23.78 7.25
CA GLY A 24 1.03 -23.13 8.16
C GLY A 24 1.84 -22.01 7.52
N ASP A 25 1.92 -21.93 6.18
CA ASP A 25 2.63 -20.84 5.50
C ASP A 25 1.97 -19.49 5.75
N THR A 26 2.80 -18.45 5.81
CA THR A 26 2.35 -17.06 5.91
C THR A 26 2.50 -16.36 4.58
N LEU A 27 1.39 -15.89 4.01
CA LEU A 27 1.36 -15.10 2.79
C LEU A 27 1.27 -13.62 3.11
N THR A 28 2.14 -12.82 2.50
CA THR A 28 2.07 -11.36 2.56
C THR A 28 1.88 -10.79 1.16
N PHE A 29 0.82 -10.01 0.95
CA PHE A 29 0.53 -9.42 -0.35
C PHE A 29 -0.27 -8.11 -0.25
N SER A 30 -0.16 -7.26 -1.26
CA SER A 30 -0.95 -6.03 -1.37
C SER A 30 -2.36 -6.31 -1.87
N GLN A 31 -3.38 -5.85 -1.16
CA GLN A 31 -4.78 -5.81 -1.59
C GLN A 31 -5.28 -4.36 -1.63
N GLY A 32 -5.36 -3.78 -2.82
CA GLY A 32 -5.70 -2.37 -3.00
C GLY A 32 -4.68 -1.47 -2.31
N THR A 33 -5.12 -0.74 -1.28
CA THR A 33 -4.26 0.17 -0.48
C THR A 33 -3.73 -0.46 0.80
N ARG A 34 -4.11 -1.72 1.10
CA ARG A 34 -3.73 -2.41 2.33
C ARG A 34 -2.76 -3.53 2.02
N VAL A 35 -1.84 -3.80 2.95
CA VAL A 35 -1.03 -5.03 2.94
C VAL A 35 -1.73 -6.04 3.81
N ARG A 36 -1.96 -7.23 3.27
CA ARG A 36 -2.49 -8.37 4.01
C ARG A 36 -1.38 -9.33 4.41
N ILE A 37 -1.48 -9.83 5.63
CA ILE A 37 -0.64 -10.90 6.17
C ILE A 37 -1.59 -11.99 6.63
N VAL A 38 -1.59 -13.14 5.95
CA VAL A 38 -2.50 -14.23 6.25
C VAL A 38 -1.72 -15.53 6.45
N LYS A 39 -2.07 -16.28 7.49
CA LYS A 39 -1.55 -17.62 7.74
C LYS A 39 -2.51 -18.65 7.19
N ILE A 40 -2.01 -19.60 6.39
CA ILE A 40 -2.84 -20.64 5.78
C ILE A 40 -3.18 -21.70 6.84
N LEU A 41 -4.47 -21.96 7.06
CA LEU A 41 -4.97 -23.00 7.96
C LEU A 41 -5.36 -24.27 7.21
N ALA A 42 -5.85 -24.14 5.98
CA ALA A 42 -6.23 -25.26 5.13
C ALA A 42 -6.16 -24.88 3.64
N LEU A 43 -6.04 -25.89 2.78
CA LEU A 43 -6.07 -25.73 1.32
C LEU A 43 -7.45 -26.12 0.78
N ALA A 44 -8.07 -25.21 0.04
CA ALA A 44 -9.35 -25.48 -0.63
C ALA A 44 -9.15 -26.32 -1.89
N THR A 45 -10.07 -27.25 -2.15
CA THR A 45 -10.13 -28.00 -3.42
C THR A 45 -10.79 -27.21 -4.54
N ARG A 46 -11.62 -26.23 -4.20
CA ARG A 46 -12.31 -25.33 -5.14
C ARG A 46 -12.47 -23.94 -4.54
N ARG A 47 -12.84 -22.98 -5.39
CA ARG A 47 -13.26 -21.65 -4.93
C ARG A 47 -14.68 -21.71 -4.37
N GLY A 48 -14.85 -21.27 -3.12
CA GLY A 48 -16.14 -21.20 -2.42
C GLY A 48 -16.60 -19.76 -2.13
N PRO A 49 -17.75 -19.60 -1.45
CA PRO A 49 -18.24 -18.31 -0.96
C PRO A 49 -17.32 -17.70 0.11
N ALA A 50 -17.51 -16.41 0.39
CA ALA A 50 -16.61 -15.65 1.26
C ALA A 50 -16.43 -16.23 2.69
N PRO A 51 -17.50 -16.68 3.40
CA PRO A 51 -17.35 -17.23 4.75
C PRO A 51 -16.54 -18.54 4.77
N GLU A 52 -16.76 -19.41 3.78
CA GLU A 52 -15.98 -20.65 3.64
C GLU A 52 -14.49 -20.33 3.39
N ALA A 53 -14.20 -19.36 2.51
CA ALA A 53 -12.83 -18.95 2.23
C ALA A 53 -12.13 -18.33 3.44
N GLN A 54 -12.86 -17.60 4.29
CA GLN A 54 -12.33 -17.02 5.53
C GLN A 54 -11.91 -18.10 6.53
N GLY A 55 -12.58 -19.24 6.56
CA GLY A 55 -12.19 -20.37 7.41
C GLY A 55 -10.86 -21.03 7.03
N LEU A 56 -10.29 -20.70 5.86
CA LEU A 56 -9.05 -21.32 5.35
C LEU A 56 -7.78 -20.57 5.76
N TYR A 57 -7.90 -19.38 6.35
CA TYR A 57 -6.76 -18.58 6.75
C TYR A 57 -7.04 -17.76 8.02
N GLU A 58 -5.97 -17.45 8.74
CA GLU A 58 -5.99 -16.52 9.86
C GLU A 58 -5.41 -15.18 9.40
N ASP A 59 -6.09 -14.06 9.71
CA ASP A 59 -5.68 -12.73 9.29
C ASP A 59 -4.85 -12.04 10.39
N HIS A 60 -3.57 -11.79 10.11
CA HIS A 60 -2.64 -11.05 10.96
C HIS A 60 -2.28 -9.68 10.36
N SER A 61 -3.12 -9.17 9.47
CA SER A 61 -2.87 -7.88 8.82
C SER A 61 -2.87 -6.75 9.85
N PRO A 62 -1.95 -5.79 9.74
CA PRO A 62 -1.96 -4.61 10.60
C PRO A 62 -3.26 -3.83 10.40
N ALA A 63 -3.70 -3.16 11.46
CA ALA A 63 -4.85 -2.26 11.38
C ALA A 63 -4.64 -1.24 10.26
N PRO A 64 -5.68 -0.94 9.46
CA PRO A 64 -5.55 0.00 8.38
C PRO A 64 -5.14 1.37 8.92
N ILE A 65 -4.09 1.95 8.32
CA ILE A 65 -3.68 3.31 8.65
C ILE A 65 -4.88 4.22 8.31
N PRO A 66 -5.41 4.98 9.28
CA PRO A 66 -6.50 5.90 9.02
C PRO A 66 -6.03 6.91 7.99
N LYS A 67 -6.80 7.06 6.91
CA LYS A 67 -6.54 8.14 5.96
C LYS A 67 -6.92 9.44 6.67
N PRO A 68 -6.05 10.46 6.68
CA PRO A 68 -6.45 11.75 7.22
C PRO A 68 -7.66 12.26 6.43
N ASP A 69 -8.70 12.66 7.15
CA ASP A 69 -9.97 13.13 6.56
C ASP A 69 -9.80 14.43 5.76
N ALA A 70 -8.74 15.19 6.06
CA ALA A 70 -8.38 16.40 5.37
C ALA A 70 -7.03 16.24 4.64
N PRO A 71 -6.88 16.80 3.43
CA PRO A 71 -5.57 17.00 2.83
C PRO A 71 -4.65 17.72 3.83
N PRO A 72 -3.36 17.36 3.92
CA PRO A 72 -2.43 18.10 4.76
C PRO A 72 -2.48 19.57 4.39
N GLU A 73 -2.59 20.44 5.39
CA GLU A 73 -2.58 21.87 5.18
C GLU A 73 -1.28 22.23 4.47
N ARG A 74 -1.38 22.77 3.25
CA ARG A 74 -0.22 23.11 2.44
C ARG A 74 0.50 24.28 3.12
N ILE A 75 1.56 24.00 3.86
CA ILE A 75 2.47 25.03 4.36
C ILE A 75 3.23 25.59 3.15
N GLY A 76 2.78 26.76 2.68
CA GLY A 76 3.29 27.40 1.46
C GLY A 76 2.51 27.02 0.21
N GLY A 77 1.62 27.92 -0.23
CA GLY A 77 0.95 27.79 -1.52
C GLY A 77 1.84 28.27 -2.67
N ARG A 78 1.52 27.85 -3.90
CA ARG A 78 2.03 28.52 -5.11
C ARG A 78 1.71 30.01 -4.97
N PRO A 79 2.70 30.92 -5.00
CA PRO A 79 2.46 32.35 -4.80
C PRO A 79 1.36 32.85 -5.74
N THR A 80 0.38 33.57 -5.18
CA THR A 80 -0.64 34.21 -6.01
C THR A 80 0.02 35.24 -6.93
N GLY A 81 -0.70 35.75 -7.94
CA GLY A 81 -0.18 36.85 -8.77
C GLY A 81 0.28 38.06 -7.94
N LYS A 82 -0.42 38.34 -6.83
CA LYS A 82 -0.08 39.43 -5.90
C LYS A 82 1.20 39.13 -5.10
N ASP A 83 1.35 37.89 -4.66
CA ASP A 83 2.55 37.45 -3.93
C ASP A 83 3.78 37.47 -4.84
N ARG A 84 3.65 37.03 -6.11
CA ARG A 84 4.73 37.12 -7.10
C ARG A 84 5.19 38.57 -7.32
N ARG A 85 4.25 39.52 -7.45
CA ARG A 85 4.59 40.95 -7.60
C ARG A 85 5.29 41.52 -6.37
N LYS A 86 4.92 41.10 -5.16
CA LYS A 86 5.62 41.50 -3.92
C LYS A 86 7.03 40.93 -3.88
N ILE A 87 7.20 39.67 -4.27
CA ILE A 87 8.52 39.01 -4.37
C ILE A 87 9.40 39.74 -5.40
N ASP A 88 8.84 40.09 -6.57
CA ASP A 88 9.56 40.82 -7.62
C ASP A 88 9.94 42.24 -7.19
N ALA A 89 9.06 42.93 -6.43
CA ALA A 89 9.34 44.26 -5.89
C ALA A 89 10.42 44.26 -4.80
N LEU A 90 10.57 43.15 -4.08
CA LEU A 90 11.60 42.96 -3.04
C LEU A 90 12.94 42.49 -3.61
N ARG A 91 12.99 42.07 -4.89
CA ARG A 91 14.26 41.76 -5.55
C ARG A 91 15.00 43.06 -5.83
N PRO A 92 16.22 43.27 -5.31
CA PRO A 92 17.05 44.36 -5.79
C PRO A 92 17.22 44.18 -7.30
N ARG A 93 16.97 45.24 -8.08
CA ARG A 93 17.45 45.27 -9.46
C ARG A 93 18.95 44.99 -9.38
N ALA A 94 19.38 43.89 -9.98
CA ALA A 94 20.80 43.68 -10.21
C ALA A 94 21.34 44.97 -10.84
N LEU A 95 22.24 45.64 -10.13
CA LEU A 95 23.02 46.71 -10.72
C LEU A 95 23.90 46.07 -11.81
N GLU A 96 23.86 46.73 -12.97
CA GLU A 96 24.65 46.53 -14.19
C GLU A 96 24.26 45.39 -15.13
#